data_AF-A0AAW4IPI5-F1
#
_entry.id   AF-A0AAW4IPI5-F1
#
_cell.length_a   1.000
_cell.length_b   1.000
_cell.length_c   1.000
_cell.angle_alpha   90.00
_cell.angle_beta   90.00
_cell.angle_gamma   90.00
#
_symmetry.space_group_name_H-M   'P 1'
#
loop_
_entity.id
_entity.type
_entity.pdbx_description
1 polymer ?
#
loop_
_entity_poly.entity_id
_entity_poly.type
_entity_poly.pdbx_seq_one_letter_code
_entity_poly.pdbx_strand_id
1 'polypeptide(L)'
;MLSPQDQLTELVRTLETQQHVFATDPLLITEKLQGEDGKPIQKLHRRASRIDSNGALAGVLGKIDGRIKGIMVVMSVVWCISGFLGLFALLQTSVVNFFYVLVCLLGFHTIMLLGWLAMTLINQGKQSSNWFASFVSPSYLIRGKDDVTKAAVDLYERQLQHSGMRWYLGGFSHQLWLATLTGMLLAIVFLLIVRQYSFSWESTLLSDQALITLTQILGWLPSMVGFDVPDSTAIAQSRLVTEVMPLSAARQWAGLLVGSLLMYGIVPRALAWAFCALMFRRKKMRLDIKQPYYQKILNFWQRHVVDVDDFKEAPAPVAPKATVSTGKKLVALLEYPAKQDNWWQSGLDVKINDNSEIEDFGIVDDRDDMERLISYLDKYPVQVLLGVHSNALPDRGTLRKLDRIAEHAADGLIIQLLGDGILAKNSGQTIANQDTRYQQWQTALAARNIGLVDS
;
A
#
# COMPACT_ATOMS: atom_id res chain seq x y z
N MET A 1 6.64 13.79 -4.16
CA MET A 1 7.34 12.49 -4.14
C MET A 1 6.87 11.72 -2.92
N LEU A 2 6.84 10.39 -3.02
CA LEU A 2 6.66 9.51 -1.87
C LEU A 2 7.80 9.73 -0.86
N SER A 3 7.59 9.42 0.42
CA SER A 3 8.72 9.44 1.37
C SER A 3 9.73 8.34 1.03
N PRO A 4 10.99 8.42 1.48
CA PRO A 4 11.97 7.36 1.22
C PRO A 4 11.50 5.96 1.66
N GLN A 5 10.79 5.88 2.79
CA GLN A 5 10.21 4.63 3.27
C GLN A 5 9.04 4.16 2.39
N ASP A 6 8.14 5.06 1.98
CA ASP A 6 7.05 4.72 1.05
C ASP A 6 7.59 4.28 -0.32
N GLN A 7 8.66 4.91 -0.81
CA GLN A 7 9.32 4.53 -2.07
C GLN A 7 9.91 3.12 -1.97
N LEU A 8 10.58 2.80 -0.86
CA LEU A 8 11.10 1.45 -0.63
C LEU A 8 9.95 0.43 -0.57
N THR A 9 8.85 0.75 0.12
CA THR A 9 7.67 -0.13 0.18
C THR A 9 7.05 -0.37 -1.20
N GLU A 10 6.89 0.66 -2.03
CA GLU A 10 6.40 0.50 -3.42
C GLU A 10 7.39 -0.24 -4.34
N LEU A 11 8.70 -0.05 -4.14
CA LEU A 11 9.73 -0.76 -4.91
C LEU A 11 9.69 -2.25 -4.58
N VAL A 12 9.62 -2.61 -3.30
CA VAL A 12 9.45 -4.01 -2.86
C VAL A 12 8.19 -4.62 -3.45
N ARG A 13 7.05 -3.91 -3.42
CA ARG A 13 5.81 -4.38 -4.05
C ARG A 13 6.00 -4.68 -5.54
N THR A 14 6.62 -3.74 -6.27
CA THR A 14 6.82 -3.86 -7.72
C THR A 14 7.71 -5.07 -8.03
N LEU A 15 8.81 -5.23 -7.30
CA LEU A 15 9.75 -6.35 -7.48
C LEU A 15 9.16 -7.70 -7.07
N GLU A 16 8.36 -7.76 -5.99
CA GLU A 16 7.69 -8.99 -5.55
C GLU A 16 6.63 -9.44 -6.57
N THR A 17 5.93 -8.47 -7.18
CA THR A 17 4.99 -8.74 -8.29
C THR A 17 5.71 -9.28 -9.53
N GLN A 18 6.97 -8.89 -9.74
CA GLN A 18 7.83 -9.36 -10.84
C GLN A 18 8.63 -10.62 -10.48
N GLN A 19 8.33 -11.27 -9.35
CA GLN A 19 9.03 -12.48 -8.87
C GLN A 19 10.55 -12.30 -8.71
N HIS A 20 10.98 -11.10 -8.32
CA HIS A 20 12.38 -10.81 -8.03
C HIS A 20 12.86 -11.56 -6.77
N VAL A 21 14.12 -12.02 -6.80
CA VAL A 21 14.76 -12.69 -5.66
C VAL A 21 15.35 -11.64 -4.72
N PHE A 22 14.84 -11.58 -3.48
CA PHE A 22 15.31 -10.64 -2.46
C PHE A 22 16.41 -11.22 -1.59
N ALA A 23 17.11 -10.35 -0.83
CA ALA A 23 18.12 -10.77 0.14
C ALA A 23 17.53 -11.59 1.31
N THR A 24 16.30 -11.26 1.72
CA THR A 24 15.54 -12.00 2.72
C THR A 24 14.19 -12.40 2.14
N ASP A 25 13.72 -13.61 2.46
CA ASP A 25 12.41 -14.10 2.02
C ASP A 25 11.26 -13.18 2.51
N PRO A 26 10.48 -12.57 1.59
CA PRO A 26 9.34 -11.75 1.93
C PRO A 26 8.28 -12.46 2.78
N LEU A 27 8.09 -13.77 2.59
CA LEU A 27 7.08 -14.53 3.33
C LEU A 27 7.45 -14.64 4.81
N LEU A 28 8.68 -15.08 5.09
CA LEU A 28 9.21 -15.19 6.45
C LEU A 28 9.17 -13.86 7.20
N ILE A 29 9.48 -12.75 6.52
CA ILE A 29 9.39 -11.41 7.13
C ILE A 29 7.94 -11.04 7.42
N THR A 30 7.01 -11.40 6.54
CA THR A 30 5.57 -11.12 6.71
C THR A 30 5.02 -11.88 7.91
N GLU A 31 5.37 -13.15 8.07
CA GLU A 31 5.02 -14.00 9.21
C GLU A 31 5.58 -13.45 10.52
N LYS A 32 6.89 -13.14 10.57
CA LYS A 32 7.52 -12.55 11.77
C LYS A 32 6.86 -11.25 12.21
N LEU A 33 6.43 -10.43 11.25
CA LEU A 33 5.76 -9.17 11.55
C LEU A 33 4.32 -9.36 12.04
N GLN A 34 3.69 -10.53 11.89
CA GLN A 34 2.34 -10.77 12.39
C GLN A 34 2.25 -10.51 13.89
N GLY A 35 3.16 -11.09 14.68
CA GLY A 35 3.22 -10.95 16.14
C GLY A 35 3.81 -9.64 16.66
N GLU A 36 4.24 -8.72 15.79
CA GLU A 36 4.75 -7.42 16.21
C GLU A 36 3.65 -6.36 16.30
N ASP A 37 3.69 -5.58 17.39
CA ASP A 37 2.86 -4.40 17.57
C ASP A 37 3.26 -3.26 16.62
N GLY A 38 2.25 -2.58 16.10
CA GLY A 38 2.43 -1.38 15.29
C GLY A 38 1.24 -1.07 14.39
N LYS A 39 1.15 0.18 13.95
CA LYS A 39 0.13 0.58 12.96
C LYS A 39 0.39 -0.14 11.62
N PRO A 40 -0.65 -0.44 10.82
CA PRO A 40 -0.53 -1.10 9.52
C PRO A 40 0.60 -0.56 8.62
N ILE A 41 0.68 0.77 8.49
CA ILE A 41 1.70 1.44 7.66
C ILE A 41 3.12 1.26 8.20
N GLN A 42 3.30 1.26 9.53
CA GLN A 42 4.60 1.06 10.17
C GLN A 42 5.09 -0.37 9.97
N LYS A 43 4.18 -1.36 10.07
CA LYS A 43 4.49 -2.76 9.78
C LYS A 43 4.89 -2.94 8.32
N LEU A 44 4.24 -2.25 7.37
CA LEU A 44 4.64 -2.27 5.95
C LEU A 44 6.02 -1.64 5.72
N HIS A 45 6.35 -0.52 6.37
CA HIS A 45 7.70 0.06 6.27
C HIS A 45 8.77 -0.86 6.86
N ARG A 46 8.51 -1.47 8.03
CA ARG A 46 9.40 -2.47 8.63
C ARG A 46 9.58 -3.66 7.70
N ARG A 47 8.50 -4.17 7.11
CA ARG A 47 8.53 -5.26 6.12
C ARG A 47 9.49 -4.93 4.98
N ALA A 48 9.32 -3.77 4.36
CA ALA A 48 10.15 -3.34 3.25
C ALA A 48 11.64 -3.21 3.66
N SER A 49 11.92 -2.63 4.83
CA SER A 49 13.28 -2.51 5.35
C SER A 49 13.96 -3.85 5.69
N ARG A 50 13.21 -4.85 6.13
CA ARG A 50 13.74 -6.18 6.47
C ARG A 50 13.92 -7.08 5.24
N ILE A 51 13.08 -6.89 4.22
CA ILE A 51 13.29 -7.49 2.89
C ILE A 51 14.56 -6.93 2.26
N ASP A 52 14.79 -5.62 2.39
CA ASP A 52 16.02 -4.95 1.99
C ASP A 52 17.11 -5.00 3.09
N SER A 53 17.36 -6.18 3.65
CA SER A 53 18.28 -6.36 4.79
C SER A 53 19.73 -5.91 4.50
N ASN A 54 20.15 -5.96 3.22
CA ASN A 54 21.46 -5.50 2.76
C ASN A 54 21.47 -4.02 2.30
N GLY A 55 20.32 -3.34 2.31
CA GLY A 55 20.19 -1.94 1.90
C GLY A 55 20.38 -1.68 0.40
N ALA A 56 20.38 -2.71 -0.45
CA ALA A 56 20.62 -2.55 -1.88
C ALA A 56 19.50 -1.75 -2.58
N LEU A 57 18.23 -2.02 -2.24
CA LEU A 57 17.08 -1.35 -2.83
C LEU A 57 17.04 0.12 -2.40
N ALA A 58 17.19 0.39 -1.11
CA ALA A 58 17.28 1.74 -0.56
C ALA A 58 18.49 2.50 -1.14
N GLY A 59 19.62 1.80 -1.33
CA GLY A 59 20.81 2.35 -1.97
C GLY A 59 20.58 2.78 -3.42
N VAL A 60 19.85 1.99 -4.22
CA VAL A 60 19.46 2.37 -5.59
C VAL A 60 18.56 3.59 -5.59
N LEU A 61 17.52 3.61 -4.74
CA LEU A 61 16.62 4.76 -4.60
C LEU A 61 17.38 6.04 -4.19
N GLY A 62 18.31 5.92 -3.23
CA GLY A 62 19.15 7.03 -2.77
C GLY A 62 20.10 7.55 -3.86
N LYS A 63 20.69 6.67 -4.67
CA LYS A 63 21.52 7.06 -5.82
C LYS A 63 20.70 7.84 -6.86
N ILE A 64 19.48 7.41 -7.14
CA ILE A 64 18.59 8.10 -8.08
C ILE A 64 18.23 9.50 -7.54
N ASP A 65 17.78 9.59 -6.29
CA ASP A 65 17.44 10.87 -5.64
C ASP A 65 18.64 11.83 -5.60
N GLY A 66 19.82 11.30 -5.23
CA GLY A 66 21.07 12.06 -5.22
C GLY A 66 21.46 12.59 -6.60
N ARG A 67 21.31 11.78 -7.66
CA ARG A 67 21.55 12.20 -9.05
C ARG A 67 20.59 13.30 -9.49
N ILE A 68 19.30 13.15 -9.21
CA ILE A 68 18.28 14.16 -9.53
C ILE A 68 18.64 15.49 -8.86
N LYS A 69 18.90 15.48 -7.54
CA LYS A 69 19.31 16.68 -6.80
C LYS A 69 20.61 17.28 -7.33
N GLY A 70 21.61 16.43 -7.63
CA GLY A 70 22.87 16.86 -8.23
C GLY A 70 22.66 17.59 -9.55
N ILE A 71 21.85 17.03 -10.46
CA ILE A 71 21.51 17.65 -11.74
C ILE A 71 20.80 18.99 -11.52
N MET A 72 19.85 19.07 -10.59
CA MET A 72 19.16 20.34 -10.28
C MET A 72 20.13 21.43 -9.82
N VAL A 73 21.11 21.08 -8.98
CA VAL A 73 22.14 22.01 -8.50
C VAL A 73 23.04 22.45 -9.66
N VAL A 74 23.55 21.51 -10.45
CA VAL A 74 24.41 21.81 -11.62
C VAL A 74 23.67 22.71 -12.61
N MET A 75 22.43 22.40 -12.95
CA MET A 75 21.61 23.24 -13.84
C MET A 75 21.39 24.64 -13.26
N SER A 76 21.16 24.77 -11.94
CA SER A 76 21.02 26.08 -11.30
C SER A 76 22.31 26.89 -11.40
N VAL A 77 23.47 26.27 -11.19
CA VAL A 77 24.77 26.95 -11.34
C VAL A 77 25.00 27.38 -12.79
N VAL A 78 24.72 26.50 -13.76
CA VAL A 78 24.84 26.83 -15.19
C VAL A 78 23.91 27.98 -15.58
N TRP A 79 22.67 28.00 -15.09
CA TRP A 79 21.72 29.09 -15.34
C TRP A 79 22.17 30.40 -14.69
N CYS A 80 22.74 30.35 -13.49
CA CYS A 80 23.34 31.51 -12.84
C CYS A 80 24.49 32.09 -13.66
N ILE A 81 25.44 31.25 -14.08
CA ILE A 81 26.57 31.67 -14.93
C ILE A 81 26.06 32.24 -16.26
N SER A 82 25.07 31.58 -16.88
CA SER A 82 24.45 32.06 -18.12
C SER A 82 23.83 33.45 -17.96
N GLY A 83 23.06 33.67 -16.88
CA GLY A 83 22.49 34.99 -16.56
C GLY A 83 23.57 36.06 -16.33
N PHE A 84 24.64 35.70 -15.62
CA PHE A 84 25.79 36.59 -15.41
C PHE A 84 26.45 36.97 -16.75
N LEU A 85 26.82 35.99 -17.57
CA LEU A 85 27.50 36.21 -18.85
C LEU A 85 26.62 36.97 -19.85
N GLY A 86 25.32 36.64 -19.92
CA GLY A 86 24.38 37.30 -20.82
C GLY A 86 24.27 38.79 -20.51
N LEU A 87 24.19 39.15 -19.23
CA LEU A 87 24.13 40.55 -18.84
C LEU A 87 25.48 41.26 -18.92
N PHE A 88 26.57 40.56 -18.61
CA PHE A 88 27.91 41.09 -18.80
C PHE A 88 28.18 41.45 -20.27
N ALA A 89 27.72 40.63 -21.20
CA ALA A 89 27.79 40.91 -22.64
C ALA A 89 26.92 42.11 -23.04
N LEU A 90 25.73 42.26 -22.45
CA LEU A 90 24.80 43.36 -22.74
C LEU A 90 25.36 44.73 -22.31
N LEU A 91 26.10 44.78 -21.20
CA LEU A 91 26.65 46.00 -20.60
C LEU A 91 28.12 46.27 -20.99
N GLN A 92 28.56 45.81 -22.16
CA GLN A 92 29.94 46.06 -22.62
C GLN A 92 30.22 47.52 -23.00
N THR A 93 29.21 48.30 -23.39
CA THR A 93 29.34 49.74 -23.64
C THR A 93 29.14 50.52 -22.34
N SER A 94 29.81 51.67 -22.18
CA SER A 94 29.65 52.54 -21.00
C SER A 94 28.37 53.35 -21.06
N VAL A 95 27.93 53.69 -22.28
CA VAL A 95 26.64 54.31 -22.55
C VAL A 95 25.66 53.21 -22.93
N VAL A 96 24.59 53.07 -22.16
CA VAL A 96 23.56 52.04 -22.38
C VAL A 96 22.17 52.63 -22.23
N ASN A 97 21.25 52.19 -23.09
CA ASN A 97 19.86 52.59 -22.97
C ASN A 97 19.21 51.83 -21.80
N PHE A 98 18.75 52.57 -20.78
CA PHE A 98 18.18 52.01 -19.57
C PHE A 98 16.98 51.11 -19.84
N PHE A 99 16.03 51.59 -20.65
CA PHE A 99 14.79 50.85 -20.94
C PHE A 99 15.07 49.59 -21.76
N TYR A 100 16.04 49.63 -22.67
CA TYR A 100 16.50 48.45 -23.39
C TYR A 100 17.06 47.39 -22.44
N VAL A 101 17.97 47.78 -21.53
CA VAL A 101 18.53 46.86 -20.53
C VAL A 101 17.42 46.28 -19.66
N LEU A 102 16.47 47.11 -19.22
CA LEU A 102 15.35 46.68 -18.39
C LEU A 102 14.44 45.67 -19.11
N VAL A 103 14.12 45.89 -20.39
CA VAL A 103 13.32 44.97 -21.20
C VAL A 103 14.05 43.65 -21.41
N CYS A 104 15.35 43.67 -21.70
CA CYS A 104 16.15 42.44 -21.81
C CYS A 104 16.23 41.67 -20.48
N LEU A 105 16.27 42.39 -19.36
CA LEU A 105 16.46 41.82 -18.03
C LEU A 105 15.16 41.32 -17.40
N LEU A 106 14.03 42.01 -17.61
CA LEU A 106 12.74 41.67 -17.00
C LEU A 106 11.67 41.24 -18.00
N GLY A 107 11.71 41.68 -19.26
CA GLY A 107 10.60 41.51 -20.20
C GLY A 107 10.17 40.05 -20.36
N PHE A 108 11.09 39.19 -20.78
CA PHE A 108 10.82 37.76 -20.93
C PHE A 108 10.49 37.08 -19.59
N HIS A 109 11.15 37.48 -18.50
CA HIS A 109 10.87 36.97 -17.16
C HIS A 109 9.44 37.30 -16.71
N THR A 110 8.93 38.49 -16.99
CA THR A 110 7.58 38.91 -16.62
C THR A 110 6.54 38.15 -17.45
N ILE A 111 6.74 38.05 -18.78
CA ILE A 111 5.82 37.30 -19.66
C ILE A 111 5.71 35.85 -19.22
N MET A 112 6.85 35.19 -18.96
CA MET A 112 6.84 33.80 -18.50
C MET A 112 6.19 33.62 -17.13
N LEU A 113 6.33 34.59 -16.23
CA LEU A 113 5.69 34.55 -14.91
C LEU A 113 4.17 34.68 -15.03
N LEU A 114 3.70 35.63 -15.85
CA LEU A 114 2.27 35.84 -16.11
C LEU A 114 1.65 34.62 -16.78
N GLY A 115 2.34 34.01 -17.76
CA GLY A 115 1.89 32.77 -18.40
C GLY A 115 1.76 31.62 -17.40
N TRP A 116 2.75 31.46 -16.50
CA TRP A 116 2.67 30.47 -15.42
C TRP A 116 1.51 30.74 -14.46
N LEU A 117 1.30 32.01 -14.08
CA LEU A 117 0.20 32.41 -13.19
C LEU A 117 -1.16 32.11 -13.82
N ALA A 118 -1.36 32.52 -15.08
CA ALA A 118 -2.59 32.24 -15.84
C ALA A 118 -2.86 30.73 -15.94
N MET A 119 -1.84 29.93 -16.30
CA MET A 119 -1.98 28.48 -16.40
C MET A 119 -2.33 27.85 -15.04
N THR A 120 -1.74 28.37 -13.95
CA THR A 120 -2.02 27.90 -12.58
C THR A 120 -3.45 28.22 -12.15
N LEU A 121 -3.97 29.38 -12.53
CA LEU A 121 -5.35 29.81 -12.25
C LEU A 121 -6.38 29.05 -13.09
N ILE A 122 -6.03 28.59 -14.30
CA ILE A 122 -6.92 27.81 -15.17
C ILE A 122 -6.94 26.33 -14.73
N ASN A 123 -5.79 25.76 -14.35
CA ASN A 123 -5.65 24.33 -14.02
C ASN A 123 -5.92 24.01 -12.54
N GLN A 124 -7.09 24.41 -12.01
CA GLN A 124 -7.47 24.23 -10.60
C GLN A 124 -7.92 22.81 -10.20
N GLY A 125 -7.53 21.75 -10.91
CA GLY A 125 -7.92 20.40 -10.49
C GLY A 125 -7.84 19.31 -11.54
N LYS A 126 -7.66 19.65 -12.81
CA LYS A 126 -7.47 18.65 -13.86
C LYS A 126 -6.04 18.14 -13.82
N GLN A 127 -5.89 16.81 -13.90
CA GLN A 127 -4.61 16.14 -14.14
C GLN A 127 -4.19 16.46 -15.58
N SER A 128 -3.71 17.68 -15.81
CA SER A 128 -3.17 18.04 -17.12
C SER A 128 -1.87 17.25 -17.30
N SER A 129 -1.74 16.56 -18.43
CA SER A 129 -0.48 15.99 -18.89
C SER A 129 0.59 17.07 -18.75
N ASN A 130 1.50 16.88 -17.81
CA ASN A 130 2.53 17.86 -17.56
C ASN A 130 3.56 17.64 -18.66
N TRP A 131 3.42 18.33 -19.79
CA TRP A 131 4.29 18.16 -20.96
C TRP A 131 5.78 18.29 -20.62
N PHE A 132 6.12 19.07 -19.58
CA PHE A 132 7.46 19.15 -19.01
C PHE A 132 7.97 17.85 -18.39
N ALA A 133 7.10 16.98 -17.86
CA ALA A 133 7.50 15.68 -17.30
C ALA A 133 8.18 14.79 -18.35
N SER A 134 7.78 14.88 -19.62
CA SER A 134 8.41 14.15 -20.72
C SER A 134 9.86 14.59 -20.96
N PHE A 135 10.21 15.85 -20.69
CA PHE A 135 11.59 16.36 -20.83
C PHE A 135 12.50 16.02 -19.64
N VAL A 136 11.91 15.68 -18.48
CA VAL A 136 12.64 15.39 -17.24
C VAL A 136 12.54 13.90 -16.88
N SER A 137 12.25 13.04 -17.86
CA SER A 137 12.07 11.62 -17.61
C SER A 137 13.36 10.98 -17.05
N PRO A 138 13.31 10.31 -15.88
CA PRO A 138 14.47 9.65 -15.28
C PRO A 138 15.07 8.56 -16.18
N SER A 139 14.28 7.97 -17.08
CA SER A 139 14.74 6.97 -18.05
C SER A 139 15.79 7.48 -19.03
N TYR A 140 15.81 8.79 -19.34
CA TYR A 140 16.88 9.37 -20.16
C TYR A 140 18.20 9.53 -19.40
N LEU A 141 18.12 9.73 -18.08
CA LEU A 141 19.27 10.05 -17.23
C LEU A 141 19.87 8.80 -16.56
N ILE A 142 19.06 7.77 -16.35
CA ILE A 142 19.44 6.59 -15.57
C ILE A 142 19.07 5.35 -16.36
N ARG A 143 20.08 4.78 -17.01
CA ARG A 143 19.95 3.54 -17.79
C ARG A 143 20.63 2.40 -17.04
N GLY A 144 19.90 1.78 -16.11
CA GLY A 144 20.31 0.53 -15.47
C GLY A 144 19.86 -0.67 -16.29
N LYS A 145 20.71 -1.71 -16.39
CA LYS A 145 20.34 -3.00 -17.01
C LYS A 145 19.68 -3.95 -16.02
N ASP A 146 19.91 -3.74 -14.72
CA ASP A 146 19.37 -4.51 -13.62
C ASP A 146 17.88 -4.21 -13.38
N ASP A 147 17.14 -5.23 -12.98
CA ASP A 147 15.69 -5.15 -12.85
C ASP A 147 15.26 -4.25 -11.68
N VAL A 148 16.10 -4.15 -10.64
CA VAL A 148 15.90 -3.22 -9.52
C VAL A 148 15.92 -1.77 -10.00
N THR A 149 16.94 -1.36 -10.78
CA THR A 149 17.03 -0.01 -11.30
C THR A 149 15.89 0.28 -12.29
N LYS A 150 15.49 -0.67 -13.13
CA LYS A 150 14.32 -0.50 -14.01
C LYS A 150 13.03 -0.27 -13.20
N ALA A 151 12.78 -1.10 -12.19
CA ALA A 151 11.61 -0.96 -11.32
C ALA A 151 11.63 0.36 -10.54
N ALA A 152 12.82 0.79 -10.09
CA ALA A 152 12.98 2.08 -9.42
C ALA A 152 12.74 3.26 -10.39
N VAL A 153 13.25 3.21 -11.62
CA VAL A 153 13.01 4.24 -12.64
C VAL A 153 11.51 4.33 -13.00
N ASP A 154 10.86 3.20 -13.22
CA ASP A 154 9.40 3.14 -13.46
C ASP A 154 8.60 3.72 -12.28
N LEU A 155 9.01 3.43 -11.04
CA LEU A 155 8.40 4.04 -9.85
C LEU A 155 8.54 5.57 -9.85
N TYR A 156 9.68 6.12 -10.29
CA TYR A 156 9.84 7.57 -10.42
C TYR A 156 9.01 8.15 -11.57
N GLU A 157 8.89 7.46 -12.71
CA GLU A 157 8.03 7.88 -13.83
C GLU A 157 6.55 7.92 -13.42
N ARG A 158 6.06 6.90 -12.72
CA ARG A 158 4.71 6.88 -12.15
C ARG A 158 4.48 8.04 -11.18
N GLN A 159 5.49 8.37 -10.36
CA GLN A 159 5.43 9.53 -9.47
C GLN A 159 5.39 10.87 -10.24
N LEU A 160 6.02 10.97 -11.42
CA LEU A 160 5.98 12.18 -12.24
C LEU A 160 4.59 12.48 -12.79
N GLN A 161 3.79 11.45 -13.05
CA GLN A 161 2.41 11.58 -13.55
C GLN A 161 1.41 12.01 -12.46
N HIS A 162 1.83 12.01 -11.19
CA HIS A 162 0.95 12.41 -10.10
C HIS A 162 0.68 13.93 -10.11
N SER A 163 -0.57 14.31 -9.83
CA SER A 163 -1.05 15.72 -9.87
C SER A 163 -0.25 16.70 -9.00
N GLY A 164 0.39 16.21 -7.93
CA GLY A 164 1.27 16.99 -7.06
C GLY A 164 2.62 17.35 -7.70
N MET A 165 3.08 16.61 -8.72
CA MET A 165 4.39 16.81 -9.32
C MET A 165 4.50 18.10 -10.13
N ARG A 166 3.39 18.64 -10.64
CA ARG A 166 3.39 19.96 -11.31
C ARG A 166 4.01 21.06 -10.44
N TRP A 167 3.79 21.00 -9.13
CA TRP A 167 4.32 21.99 -8.18
C TRP A 167 5.81 21.80 -7.93
N TYR A 168 6.29 20.54 -7.96
CA TYR A 168 7.71 20.25 -7.88
C TYR A 168 8.46 20.76 -9.11
N LEU A 169 7.95 20.46 -10.30
CA LEU A 169 8.53 20.89 -11.57
C LEU A 169 8.40 22.41 -11.77
N GLY A 170 7.28 23.00 -11.36
CA GLY A 170 7.11 24.45 -11.30
C GLY A 170 8.12 25.10 -10.35
N GLY A 171 8.27 24.56 -9.14
CA GLY A 171 9.29 25.00 -8.19
C GLY A 171 10.70 24.92 -8.76
N PHE A 172 11.05 23.82 -9.44
CA PHE A 172 12.34 23.69 -10.11
C PHE A 172 12.53 24.72 -11.24
N SER A 173 11.51 24.96 -12.06
CA SER A 173 11.55 26.01 -13.09
C SER A 173 11.79 27.40 -12.48
N HIS A 174 11.05 27.76 -11.43
CA HIS A 174 11.27 29.03 -10.73
C HIS A 174 12.64 29.14 -10.08
N GLN A 175 13.19 28.03 -9.56
CA GLN A 175 14.56 27.99 -9.06
C GLN A 175 15.59 28.31 -10.16
N LEU A 176 15.42 27.77 -11.37
CA LEU A 176 16.29 28.09 -12.50
C LEU A 176 16.18 29.57 -12.90
N TRP A 177 14.98 30.13 -12.97
CA TRP A 177 14.78 31.56 -13.25
C TRP A 177 15.34 32.47 -12.15
N LEU A 178 15.25 32.08 -10.89
CA LEU A 178 15.89 32.79 -9.79
C LEU A 178 17.41 32.74 -9.92
N ALA A 179 17.97 31.60 -10.31
CA ALA A 179 19.39 31.47 -10.53
C ALA A 179 19.88 32.41 -11.65
N THR A 180 19.17 32.49 -12.78
CA THR A 180 19.54 33.44 -13.86
C THR A 180 19.47 34.88 -13.38
N LEU A 181 18.39 35.27 -12.69
CA LEU A 181 18.22 36.64 -12.17
C LEU A 181 19.27 36.97 -11.10
N THR A 182 19.70 35.99 -10.31
CA THR A 182 20.79 36.14 -9.35
C THR A 182 22.12 36.34 -10.07
N GLY A 183 22.40 35.56 -11.12
CA GLY A 183 23.57 35.77 -11.97
C GLY A 183 23.60 37.15 -12.61
N MET A 184 22.46 37.60 -13.13
CA MET A 184 22.26 38.96 -13.64
C MET A 184 22.52 40.01 -12.56
N LEU A 185 21.98 39.83 -11.35
CA LEU A 185 22.23 40.75 -10.24
C LEU A 185 23.73 40.85 -9.92
N LEU A 186 24.42 39.71 -9.83
CA LEU A 186 25.85 39.66 -9.60
C LEU A 186 26.64 40.39 -10.70
N ALA A 187 26.25 40.23 -11.97
CA ALA A 187 26.87 40.93 -13.09
C ALA A 187 26.68 42.45 -13.01
N ILE A 188 25.46 42.93 -12.75
CA ILE A 188 25.20 44.37 -12.57
C ILE A 188 26.03 44.92 -11.42
N VAL A 189 26.00 44.29 -10.26
CA VAL A 189 26.74 44.77 -9.08
C VAL A 189 28.24 44.81 -9.37
N PHE A 190 28.79 43.73 -9.94
CA PHE A 190 30.20 43.68 -10.34
C PHE A 190 30.57 44.81 -11.31
N LEU A 191 29.78 45.00 -12.36
CA LEU A 191 30.04 46.01 -13.38
C LEU A 191 29.93 47.44 -12.84
N LEU A 192 28.93 47.72 -12.00
CA LEU A 192 28.75 49.03 -11.38
C LEU A 192 29.84 49.38 -10.35
N ILE A 193 30.49 48.37 -9.76
CA ILE A 193 31.66 48.58 -8.88
C ILE A 193 32.90 48.94 -9.71
N VAL A 194 33.11 48.26 -10.83
CA VAL A 194 34.35 48.38 -11.63
C VAL A 194 34.28 49.52 -12.64
N ARG A 195 33.08 49.92 -13.07
CA ARG A 195 32.89 50.87 -14.17
C ARG A 195 31.77 51.87 -13.87
N GLN A 196 31.99 53.12 -14.28
CA GLN A 196 30.94 54.12 -14.36
C GLN A 196 30.12 53.95 -15.64
N TYR A 197 28.81 53.78 -15.47
CA TYR A 197 27.84 53.71 -16.58
C TYR A 197 27.09 55.03 -16.72
N SER A 198 26.84 55.42 -17.97
CA SER A 198 25.94 56.51 -18.34
C SER A 198 24.67 55.90 -18.93
N PHE A 199 23.56 56.04 -18.23
CA PHE A 199 22.28 55.52 -18.68
C PHE A 199 21.57 56.56 -19.58
N SER A 200 21.40 56.24 -20.85
CA SER A 200 20.55 57.03 -21.76
C SER A 200 19.13 56.47 -21.75
N TRP A 201 18.15 57.30 -22.08
CA TRP A 201 16.76 56.84 -22.22
C TRP A 201 16.10 57.32 -23.52
N GLU A 202 16.91 57.74 -24.49
CA GLU A 202 16.42 58.21 -25.79
C GLU A 202 15.48 57.19 -26.44
N SER A 203 14.35 57.69 -26.93
CA SER A 203 13.36 56.92 -27.68
C SER A 203 12.98 57.68 -28.94
N THR A 204 12.96 56.98 -30.07
CA THR A 204 12.48 57.54 -31.34
C THR A 204 10.95 57.63 -31.39
N LEU A 205 10.24 56.82 -30.61
CA LEU A 205 8.78 56.65 -30.69
C LEU A 205 8.03 57.22 -29.48
N LEU A 206 8.65 57.25 -28.30
CA LEU A 206 8.00 57.68 -27.07
C LEU A 206 8.31 59.15 -26.78
N SER A 207 7.32 59.89 -26.30
CA SER A 207 7.50 61.27 -25.84
C SER A 207 8.22 61.33 -24.50
N ASP A 208 8.87 62.46 -24.21
CA ASP A 208 9.57 62.71 -22.95
C ASP A 208 8.65 62.50 -21.73
N GLN A 209 7.40 62.99 -21.83
CA GLN A 209 6.41 62.83 -20.76
C GLN A 209 6.07 61.36 -20.49
N ALA A 210 6.00 60.53 -21.54
CA ALA A 210 5.75 59.10 -21.38
C ALA A 210 6.90 58.40 -20.66
N LEU A 211 8.15 58.79 -20.96
CA LEU A 211 9.37 58.21 -20.37
C LEU A 211 9.55 58.63 -18.90
N ILE A 212 9.23 59.89 -18.56
CA ILE A 212 9.15 60.36 -17.16
C ILE A 212 8.12 59.54 -16.38
N THR A 213 6.90 59.43 -16.92
CA THR A 213 5.81 58.68 -16.28
C THR A 213 6.19 57.22 -16.07
N LEU A 214 6.81 56.58 -17.08
CA LEU A 214 7.27 55.19 -16.97
C LEU A 214 8.36 55.03 -15.90
N THR A 215 9.30 55.96 -15.81
CA THR A 215 10.36 55.96 -14.78
C THR A 215 9.76 56.09 -13.38
N GLN A 216 8.74 56.94 -13.20
CA GLN A 216 8.03 57.07 -11.93
C GLN A 216 7.27 55.80 -11.54
N ILE A 217 6.57 55.16 -12.49
CA ILE A 217 5.87 53.89 -12.26
C ILE A 217 6.85 52.79 -11.86
N LEU A 218 7.98 52.68 -12.57
CA LEU A 218 9.05 51.73 -12.26
C LEU A 218 9.75 52.04 -10.94
N GLY A 219 9.88 53.31 -10.58
CA GLY A 219 10.50 53.76 -9.34
C GLY A 219 9.63 53.59 -8.10
N TRP A 220 8.32 53.40 -8.26
CA TRP A 220 7.39 53.34 -7.14
C TRP A 220 7.70 52.22 -6.14
N LEU A 221 7.91 50.98 -6.60
CA LEU A 221 8.18 49.85 -5.70
C LEU A 221 9.62 49.87 -5.14
N PRO A 222 10.67 50.14 -5.94
CA PRO A 222 12.03 50.30 -5.42
C PRO A 222 12.18 51.42 -4.39
N SER A 223 11.56 52.59 -4.62
CA SER A 223 11.66 53.73 -3.69
C SER A 223 11.05 53.44 -2.33
N MET A 224 9.95 52.68 -2.27
CA MET A 224 9.36 52.23 -0.98
C MET A 224 10.30 51.35 -0.16
N VAL A 225 11.24 50.67 -0.80
CA VAL A 225 12.24 49.81 -0.13
C VAL A 225 13.54 50.57 0.16
N GLY A 226 13.61 51.86 -0.22
CA GLY A 226 14.74 52.75 0.06
C GLY A 226 15.80 52.82 -1.05
N PHE A 227 15.49 52.40 -2.28
CA PHE A 227 16.36 52.65 -3.43
C PHE A 227 16.23 54.10 -3.90
N ASP A 228 17.37 54.73 -4.19
CA ASP A 228 17.41 56.03 -4.86
C ASP A 228 16.90 55.88 -6.30
N VAL A 229 15.90 56.67 -6.65
CA VAL A 229 15.26 56.68 -7.97
C VAL A 229 15.50 58.04 -8.64
N PRO A 230 15.70 58.12 -9.97
CA PRO A 230 15.87 59.37 -10.68
C PRO A 230 14.71 60.33 -10.44
N ASP A 231 15.03 61.54 -10.01
CA ASP A 231 14.08 62.66 -9.89
C ASP A 231 13.86 63.33 -11.25
N SER A 232 12.91 64.26 -11.35
CA SER A 232 12.61 64.95 -12.61
C SER A 232 13.82 65.70 -13.19
N THR A 233 14.75 66.14 -12.33
CA THR A 233 15.97 66.81 -12.76
C THR A 233 17.00 65.84 -13.33
N ALA A 234 17.24 64.69 -12.71
CA ALA A 234 18.11 63.64 -13.22
C ALA A 234 17.56 63.01 -14.51
N ILE A 235 16.23 62.91 -14.65
CA ILE A 235 15.60 62.46 -15.89
C ILE A 235 15.89 63.46 -17.02
N ALA A 236 15.72 64.77 -16.80
CA ALA A 236 16.01 65.79 -17.80
C ALA A 236 17.49 65.81 -18.23
N GLN A 237 18.42 65.61 -17.29
CA GLN A 237 19.86 65.59 -17.55
C GLN A 237 20.34 64.37 -18.34
N SER A 238 19.66 63.23 -18.20
CA SER A 238 20.00 61.98 -18.90
C SER A 238 19.56 61.93 -20.36
N ARG A 239 18.98 63.03 -20.88
CA ARG A 239 18.65 63.24 -22.29
C ARG A 239 19.87 63.64 -23.14
N LEU A 240 20.84 64.33 -22.56
CA LEU A 240 21.98 64.92 -23.28
C LEU A 240 23.24 64.05 -23.10
N VAL A 241 23.19 62.79 -23.52
CA VAL A 241 24.32 61.83 -23.36
C VAL A 241 25.42 62.07 -24.40
N THR A 242 25.73 63.35 -24.67
CA THR A 242 26.95 63.79 -25.33
C THR A 242 28.09 64.05 -24.35
N GLU A 243 27.81 64.15 -23.03
CA GLU A 243 28.81 64.28 -21.95
C GLU A 243 28.72 63.19 -20.88
N VAL A 244 29.76 63.09 -20.04
CA VAL A 244 29.82 62.16 -18.89
C VAL A 244 28.75 62.53 -17.86
N MET A 245 27.82 61.60 -17.60
CA MET A 245 26.74 61.80 -16.62
C MET A 245 27.31 62.09 -15.22
N PRO A 246 26.75 63.08 -14.47
CA PRO A 246 27.10 63.29 -13.08
C PRO A 246 26.95 62.02 -12.25
N LEU A 247 27.91 61.76 -11.36
CA LEU A 247 27.96 60.52 -10.59
C LEU A 247 26.71 60.30 -9.72
N SER A 248 26.08 61.38 -9.22
CA SER A 248 24.82 61.32 -8.47
C SER A 248 23.66 60.77 -9.31
N ALA A 249 23.48 61.29 -10.54
CA ALA A 249 22.46 60.81 -11.46
C ALA A 249 22.73 59.35 -11.89
N ALA A 250 23.99 59.01 -12.18
CA ALA A 250 24.39 57.64 -12.51
C ALA A 250 24.06 56.65 -11.38
N ARG A 251 24.26 57.05 -10.12
CA ARG A 251 23.89 56.24 -8.94
C ARG A 251 22.38 56.05 -8.81
N GLN A 252 21.56 57.07 -9.08
CA GLN A 252 20.10 56.95 -9.05
C GLN A 252 19.60 55.98 -10.13
N TRP A 253 20.12 56.07 -11.36
CA TRP A 253 19.76 55.13 -12.42
C TRP A 253 20.22 53.70 -12.13
N ALA A 254 21.42 53.54 -11.57
CA ALA A 254 21.91 52.26 -11.09
C ALA A 254 21.04 51.69 -9.94
N GLY A 255 20.65 52.53 -8.99
CA GLY A 255 19.75 52.21 -7.89
C GLY A 255 18.38 51.75 -8.39
N LEU A 256 17.80 52.47 -9.35
CA LEU A 256 16.56 52.08 -10.02
C LEU A 256 16.72 50.75 -10.77
N LEU A 257 17.83 50.51 -11.46
CA LEU A 257 18.07 49.27 -12.20
C LEU A 257 18.13 48.06 -11.25
N VAL A 258 18.95 48.15 -10.20
CA VAL A 258 19.11 47.10 -9.18
C VAL A 258 17.79 46.89 -8.44
N GLY A 259 17.16 47.97 -7.98
CA GLY A 259 15.89 47.93 -7.29
C GLY A 259 14.78 47.30 -8.14
N SER A 260 14.73 47.63 -9.43
CA SER A 260 13.76 47.04 -10.36
C SER A 260 14.00 45.54 -10.57
N LEU A 261 15.25 45.11 -10.75
CA LEU A 261 15.61 43.69 -10.84
C LEU A 261 15.16 42.92 -9.59
N LEU A 262 15.43 43.46 -8.41
CA LEU A 262 15.07 42.82 -7.15
C LEU A 262 13.56 42.75 -6.99
N MET A 263 12.87 43.88 -7.12
CA MET A 263 11.45 44.01 -6.77
C MET A 263 10.51 43.45 -7.83
N TYR A 264 10.80 43.62 -9.11
CA TYR A 264 9.96 43.13 -10.20
C TYR A 264 10.45 41.81 -10.81
N GLY A 265 11.70 41.41 -10.55
CA GLY A 265 12.26 40.13 -11.02
C GLY A 265 12.34 39.08 -9.92
N ILE A 266 13.24 39.29 -8.95
CA ILE A 266 13.60 38.27 -7.96
C ILE A 266 12.46 38.00 -6.97
N VAL A 267 11.92 39.02 -6.34
CA VAL A 267 10.85 38.88 -5.32
C VAL A 267 9.64 38.11 -5.85
N PRO A 268 9.00 38.47 -6.98
CA PRO A 268 7.82 37.74 -7.45
C PRO A 268 8.15 36.30 -7.85
N ARG A 269 9.36 36.04 -8.36
CA ARG A 269 9.82 34.67 -8.64
C ARG A 269 10.07 33.87 -7.37
N ALA A 270 10.61 34.49 -6.32
CA ALA A 270 10.81 33.86 -5.01
C ALA A 270 9.47 33.52 -4.34
N LEU A 271 8.48 34.40 -4.46
CA LEU A 271 7.11 34.13 -3.99
C LEU A 271 6.47 32.96 -4.74
N ALA A 272 6.58 32.93 -6.08
CA ALA A 272 6.07 31.83 -6.88
C ALA A 272 6.77 30.49 -6.57
N TRP A 273 8.09 30.52 -6.36
CA TRP A 273 8.87 29.36 -5.90
C TRP A 273 8.39 28.86 -4.53
N ALA A 274 8.23 29.76 -3.55
CA ALA A 274 7.76 29.42 -2.21
C ALA A 274 6.33 28.86 -2.24
N PHE A 275 5.45 29.43 -3.08
CA PHE A 275 4.10 28.94 -3.31
C PHE A 275 4.12 27.51 -3.89
N CYS A 276 4.96 27.25 -4.89
CA CYS A 276 5.14 25.91 -5.45
C CYS A 276 5.63 24.91 -4.38
N ALA A 277 6.61 25.30 -3.56
CA ALA A 277 7.13 24.46 -2.48
C ALA A 277 6.04 24.16 -1.43
N LEU A 278 5.23 25.15 -1.05
CA LEU A 278 4.10 24.98 -0.14
C LEU A 278 3.05 24.03 -0.72
N MET A 279 2.66 24.23 -1.98
CA MET A 279 1.66 23.40 -2.64
C MET A 279 2.14 21.97 -2.86
N PHE A 280 3.43 21.76 -3.13
CA PHE A 280 4.03 20.43 -3.20
C PHE A 280 3.98 19.72 -1.84
N ARG A 281 4.26 20.42 -0.73
CA ARG A 281 4.12 19.88 0.62
C ARG A 281 2.66 19.51 0.95
N ARG A 282 1.69 20.34 0.54
CA ARG A 282 0.25 20.10 0.76
C ARG A 282 -0.28 18.93 -0.08
N LYS A 283 0.21 18.74 -1.30
CA LYS A 283 -0.18 17.65 -2.22
C LYS A 283 0.81 16.48 -2.19
N LYS A 284 1.43 16.23 -1.03
CA LYS A 284 2.39 15.14 -0.84
C LYS A 284 1.70 13.79 -1.13
N MET A 285 2.35 12.98 -1.96
CA MET A 285 1.90 11.61 -2.23
C MET A 285 1.99 10.77 -0.96
N ARG A 286 1.04 9.87 -0.79
CA ARG A 286 0.99 8.90 0.31
C ARG A 286 0.89 7.51 -0.28
N LEU A 287 1.41 6.52 0.44
CA LEU A 287 1.22 5.12 0.09
C LEU A 287 -0.26 4.77 0.11
N ASP A 288 -0.77 4.20 -0.98
CA ASP A 288 -2.14 3.72 -1.04
C ASP A 288 -2.23 2.29 -0.51
N ILE A 289 -2.43 2.18 0.81
CA ILE A 289 -2.60 0.90 1.49
C ILE A 289 -3.88 0.16 1.09
N LYS A 290 -4.79 0.77 0.32
CA LYS A 290 -6.03 0.13 -0.13
C LYS A 290 -5.81 -0.79 -1.34
N GLN A 291 -4.64 -0.76 -1.96
CA GLN A 291 -4.35 -1.65 -3.09
C GLN A 291 -4.46 -3.13 -2.68
N PRO A 292 -4.94 -4.02 -3.58
CA PRO A 292 -5.14 -5.44 -3.27
C PRO A 292 -3.91 -6.14 -2.70
N TYR A 293 -2.71 -5.78 -3.19
CA TYR A 293 -1.45 -6.30 -2.68
C TYR A 293 -1.26 -6.02 -1.18
N TYR A 294 -1.44 -4.77 -0.74
CA TYR A 294 -1.28 -4.43 0.67
C TYR A 294 -2.41 -5.00 1.52
N GLN A 295 -3.65 -5.01 1.01
CA GLN A 295 -4.78 -5.61 1.70
C GLN A 295 -4.58 -7.10 1.99
N LYS A 296 -3.96 -7.86 1.06
CA LYS A 296 -3.60 -9.27 1.29
C LYS A 296 -2.66 -9.43 2.49
N ILE A 297 -1.65 -8.57 2.62
CA ILE A 297 -0.70 -8.57 3.74
C ILE A 297 -1.38 -8.15 5.05
N LEU A 298 -2.21 -7.11 5.01
CA LEU A 298 -2.94 -6.63 6.18
C LEU A 298 -3.93 -7.66 6.71
N ASN A 299 -4.67 -8.33 5.82
CA ASN A 299 -5.59 -9.41 6.17
C ASN A 299 -4.84 -10.59 6.78
N PHE A 300 -3.66 -10.92 6.25
CA PHE A 300 -2.79 -11.95 6.83
C PHE A 300 -2.40 -11.60 8.28
N TRP A 301 -2.00 -10.35 8.57
CA TRP A 301 -1.67 -9.93 9.93
C TRP A 301 -2.86 -9.86 10.89
N GLN A 302 -4.08 -9.68 10.37
CA GLN A 302 -5.30 -9.62 11.18
C GLN A 302 -5.86 -10.99 11.53
N ARG A 303 -5.50 -12.04 10.78
CA ARG A 303 -5.90 -13.42 11.10
C ARG A 303 -5.35 -13.80 12.47
N HIS A 304 -6.23 -13.83 13.45
CA HIS A 304 -6.00 -14.53 14.70
C HIS A 304 -6.44 -15.97 14.46
N VAL A 305 -5.53 -16.92 14.66
CA VAL A 305 -5.92 -18.33 14.72
C VAL A 305 -6.68 -18.51 16.03
N VAL A 306 -8.01 -18.47 15.95
CA VAL A 306 -8.91 -18.87 17.03
C VAL A 306 -9.09 -20.38 16.92
N ASP A 307 -8.00 -21.11 17.14
CA ASP A 307 -7.99 -22.52 17.54
C ASP A 307 -6.52 -22.91 17.72
N VAL A 308 -5.98 -22.60 18.90
CA VAL A 308 -4.98 -23.52 19.44
C VAL A 308 -5.83 -24.68 19.91
N ASP A 309 -5.78 -25.79 19.17
CA ASP A 309 -6.34 -27.09 19.56
C ASP A 309 -5.94 -27.39 21.02
N ASP A 310 -6.78 -26.99 21.96
CA ASP A 310 -6.72 -27.36 23.37
C ASP A 310 -7.47 -28.68 23.59
N PHE A 311 -7.54 -29.51 22.54
CA PHE A 311 -8.15 -30.82 22.57
C PHE A 311 -7.23 -31.77 23.32
N LYS A 312 -7.34 -31.77 24.64
CA LYS A 312 -6.93 -32.92 25.44
C LYS A 312 -7.89 -34.05 25.09
N GLU A 313 -7.36 -35.09 24.44
CA GLU A 313 -8.08 -36.33 24.20
C GLU A 313 -8.58 -36.86 25.54
N ALA A 314 -9.87 -36.65 25.81
CA ALA A 314 -10.51 -37.22 26.99
C ALA A 314 -10.48 -38.75 26.84
N PRO A 315 -10.11 -39.51 27.88
CA PRO A 315 -10.13 -40.97 27.80
C PRO A 315 -11.53 -41.42 27.39
N ALA A 316 -11.61 -42.21 26.32
CA ALA A 316 -12.88 -42.75 25.85
C ALA A 316 -13.55 -43.53 27.00
N PRO A 317 -14.84 -43.30 27.29
CA PRO A 317 -15.55 -44.05 28.31
C PRO A 317 -15.54 -45.54 27.94
N VAL A 318 -15.11 -46.38 28.88
CA VAL A 318 -15.11 -47.83 28.69
C VAL A 318 -16.52 -48.33 29.02
N ALA A 319 -17.18 -48.96 28.06
CA ALA A 319 -18.49 -49.55 28.30
C ALA A 319 -18.39 -50.62 29.42
N PRO A 320 -19.36 -50.70 30.34
CA PRO A 320 -19.42 -51.81 31.29
C PRO A 320 -19.49 -53.12 30.51
N LYS A 321 -18.72 -54.13 30.94
CA LYS A 321 -18.71 -55.45 30.29
C LYS A 321 -20.13 -55.99 30.25
N ALA A 322 -20.63 -56.27 29.06
CA ALA A 322 -21.92 -56.92 28.88
C ALA A 322 -21.90 -58.27 29.61
N THR A 323 -22.55 -58.33 30.76
CA THR A 323 -22.87 -59.58 31.45
C THR A 323 -24.08 -60.20 30.77
N VAL A 324 -24.11 -61.52 30.64
CA VAL A 324 -25.31 -62.24 30.18
C VAL A 324 -26.37 -62.09 31.27
N SER A 325 -27.12 -60.99 31.20
CA SER A 325 -28.21 -60.66 32.12
C SER A 325 -29.45 -61.43 31.71
N THR A 326 -30.12 -62.06 32.68
CA THR A 326 -31.47 -62.63 32.51
C THR A 326 -32.56 -61.53 32.59
N GLY A 327 -32.16 -60.25 32.61
CA GLY A 327 -33.04 -59.08 32.67
C GLY A 327 -33.68 -58.70 31.33
N LYS A 328 -34.47 -57.61 31.36
CA LYS A 328 -35.15 -57.06 30.18
C LYS A 328 -34.14 -56.61 29.13
N LYS A 329 -34.42 -56.90 27.86
CA LYS A 329 -33.56 -56.56 26.73
C LYS A 329 -34.20 -55.42 25.94
N LEU A 330 -33.44 -54.35 25.70
CA LEU A 330 -33.88 -53.22 24.89
C LEU A 330 -33.22 -53.29 23.52
N VAL A 331 -34.03 -53.16 22.48
CA VAL A 331 -33.58 -53.18 21.09
C VAL A 331 -33.80 -51.79 20.49
N ALA A 332 -32.78 -51.23 19.85
CA ALA A 332 -32.87 -49.92 19.20
C ALA A 332 -32.10 -49.91 17.87
N LEU A 333 -32.55 -49.09 16.93
CA LEU A 333 -31.88 -48.87 15.64
C LEU A 333 -31.20 -47.51 15.63
N LEU A 334 -29.96 -47.43 15.16
CA LEU A 334 -29.25 -46.16 15.04
C LEU A 334 -29.38 -45.61 13.62
N GLU A 335 -30.02 -44.43 13.50
CA GLU A 335 -30.19 -43.61 12.27
C GLU A 335 -30.98 -44.23 11.11
N TYR A 336 -30.93 -45.55 10.94
CA TYR A 336 -31.50 -46.23 9.78
C TYR A 336 -32.52 -47.31 10.17
N PRO A 337 -33.64 -47.43 9.46
CA PRO A 337 -34.58 -48.53 9.66
C PRO A 337 -33.94 -49.86 9.23
N ALA A 338 -34.23 -50.93 9.98
CA ALA A 338 -33.95 -52.29 9.53
C ALA A 338 -34.87 -52.68 8.38
N LYS A 339 -34.37 -53.47 7.43
CA LYS A 339 -35.18 -54.04 6.33
C LYS A 339 -35.98 -55.28 6.73
N GLN A 340 -35.57 -55.95 7.81
CA GLN A 340 -36.19 -57.17 8.30
C GLN A 340 -36.87 -56.91 9.63
N ASP A 341 -38.15 -57.30 9.73
CA ASP A 341 -38.87 -57.31 10.99
C ASP A 341 -38.23 -58.32 11.96
N ASN A 342 -38.07 -57.94 13.22
CA ASN A 342 -37.37 -58.72 14.24
C ASN A 342 -35.87 -59.00 13.95
N TRP A 343 -35.16 -58.02 13.39
CA TRP A 343 -33.71 -58.10 13.11
C TRP A 343 -32.85 -58.56 14.30
N TRP A 344 -33.31 -58.30 15.53
CA TRP A 344 -32.63 -58.65 16.79
C TRP A 344 -32.61 -60.15 17.09
N GLN A 345 -33.36 -60.99 16.37
CA GLN A 345 -33.43 -62.43 16.62
C GLN A 345 -32.10 -63.14 16.39
N SER A 346 -31.32 -62.72 15.40
CA SER A 346 -30.01 -63.32 15.16
C SER A 346 -28.94 -62.85 16.15
N GLY A 347 -29.08 -61.64 16.69
CA GLY A 347 -28.15 -61.09 17.67
C GLY A 347 -28.30 -61.67 19.09
N LEU A 348 -29.47 -62.20 19.45
CA LEU A 348 -29.79 -62.56 20.85
C LEU A 348 -29.82 -64.07 21.17
N ASP A 349 -29.54 -64.95 20.19
CA ASP A 349 -29.62 -66.43 20.29
C ASP A 349 -30.88 -66.92 21.06
N VAL A 350 -32.01 -66.24 20.85
CA VAL A 350 -33.27 -66.56 21.52
C VAL A 350 -33.90 -67.70 20.76
N LYS A 351 -33.68 -68.93 21.23
CA LYS A 351 -34.63 -70.02 20.93
C LYS A 351 -36.00 -69.55 21.39
N ILE A 352 -36.98 -69.65 20.51
CA ILE A 352 -38.36 -69.09 20.53
C ILE A 352 -39.18 -69.37 21.83
N ASN A 353 -38.61 -70.04 22.84
CA ASN A 353 -39.28 -70.43 24.08
C ASN A 353 -38.76 -69.77 25.37
N ASP A 354 -37.83 -68.81 25.32
CA ASP A 354 -37.44 -68.06 26.53
C ASP A 354 -38.25 -66.75 26.67
N ASN A 355 -38.96 -66.63 27.80
CA ASN A 355 -39.77 -65.48 28.23
C ASN A 355 -38.91 -64.24 28.59
N SER A 356 -37.92 -63.88 27.78
CA SER A 356 -37.25 -62.58 27.91
C SER A 356 -38.17 -61.50 27.32
N GLU A 357 -38.68 -60.59 28.16
CA GLU A 357 -39.37 -59.38 27.69
C GLU A 357 -38.39 -58.52 26.88
N ILE A 358 -38.52 -58.58 25.55
CA ILE A 358 -37.79 -57.73 24.60
C ILE A 358 -38.66 -56.50 24.35
N GLU A 359 -38.12 -55.32 24.64
CA GLU A 359 -38.76 -54.04 24.34
C GLU A 359 -38.08 -53.40 23.12
N ASP A 360 -38.87 -53.05 22.11
CA ASP A 360 -38.39 -52.35 20.92
C ASP A 360 -38.56 -50.84 21.13
N PHE A 361 -37.44 -50.12 21.22
CA PHE A 361 -37.40 -48.67 21.39
C PHE A 361 -37.66 -47.92 20.08
N GLY A 362 -37.46 -48.60 18.94
CA GLY A 362 -37.52 -48.03 17.60
C GLY A 362 -36.20 -47.42 17.13
N ILE A 363 -36.32 -46.43 16.24
CA ILE A 363 -35.19 -45.76 15.58
C ILE A 363 -34.77 -44.54 16.39
N VAL A 364 -33.46 -44.36 16.54
CA VAL A 364 -32.82 -43.24 17.21
C VAL A 364 -32.01 -42.49 16.17
N ASP A 365 -32.58 -41.43 15.62
CA ASP A 365 -31.97 -40.64 14.54
C ASP A 365 -31.56 -39.25 15.04
N ASP A 366 -32.49 -38.56 15.69
CA ASP A 366 -32.31 -37.17 16.11
C ASP A 366 -31.79 -37.03 17.56
N ARG A 367 -31.65 -35.77 17.99
CA ARG A 367 -31.16 -35.43 19.32
C ARG A 367 -32.20 -35.75 20.41
N ASP A 368 -33.47 -35.55 20.13
CA ASP A 368 -34.55 -35.70 21.09
C ASP A 368 -34.78 -37.20 21.37
N ASP A 369 -34.66 -38.06 20.35
CA ASP A 369 -34.67 -39.51 20.45
C ASP A 369 -33.51 -40.05 21.31
N MET A 370 -32.31 -39.50 21.13
CA MET A 370 -31.14 -39.84 21.95
C MET A 370 -31.34 -39.45 23.42
N GLU A 371 -31.89 -38.27 23.70
CA GLU A 371 -32.19 -37.82 25.07
C GLU A 371 -33.30 -38.69 25.71
N ARG A 372 -34.30 -39.12 24.91
CA ARG A 372 -35.33 -40.08 25.34
C ARG A 372 -34.74 -41.45 25.67
N LEU A 373 -33.83 -41.96 24.84
CA LEU A 373 -33.16 -43.25 25.08
C LEU A 373 -32.33 -43.20 26.36
N ILE A 374 -31.51 -42.17 26.53
CA ILE A 374 -30.66 -42.01 27.74
C ILE A 374 -31.53 -41.93 29.00
N SER A 375 -32.61 -41.13 28.97
CA SER A 375 -33.54 -41.02 30.10
C SER A 375 -34.22 -42.36 30.44
N TYR A 376 -34.43 -43.23 29.45
CA TYR A 376 -34.96 -44.57 29.66
C TYR A 376 -33.91 -45.48 30.30
N LEU A 377 -32.66 -45.46 29.81
CA LEU A 377 -31.55 -46.27 30.33
C LEU A 377 -31.17 -45.90 31.77
N ASP A 378 -31.27 -44.62 32.13
CA ASP A 378 -31.07 -44.15 33.51
C ASP A 378 -32.12 -44.70 34.49
N LYS A 379 -33.33 -44.97 33.99
CA LYS A 379 -34.47 -45.42 34.80
C LYS A 379 -34.57 -46.94 34.90
N TYR A 380 -34.13 -47.66 33.87
CA TYR A 380 -34.26 -49.10 33.79
C TYR A 380 -32.91 -49.76 33.46
N PRO A 381 -32.36 -50.62 34.34
CA PRO A 381 -31.16 -51.39 34.01
C PRO A 381 -31.53 -52.47 32.99
N VAL A 382 -31.22 -52.21 31.72
CA VAL A 382 -31.50 -53.11 30.59
C VAL A 382 -30.24 -53.33 29.77
N GLN A 383 -30.13 -54.51 29.16
CA GLN A 383 -29.09 -54.77 28.18
C GLN A 383 -29.52 -54.20 26.82
N VAL A 384 -28.68 -53.38 26.21
CA VAL A 384 -29.00 -52.69 24.95
C VAL A 384 -28.38 -53.43 23.77
N LEU A 385 -29.22 -53.84 22.82
CA LEU A 385 -28.81 -54.28 21.50
C LEU A 385 -29.08 -53.16 20.49
N LEU A 386 -28.02 -52.62 19.91
CA LEU A 386 -28.10 -51.53 18.95
C LEU A 386 -27.80 -52.02 17.53
N GLY A 387 -28.78 -51.88 16.64
CA GLY A 387 -28.64 -52.19 15.22
C GLY A 387 -28.03 -51.02 14.47
N VAL A 388 -26.88 -51.25 13.84
CA VAL A 388 -26.19 -50.24 13.01
C VAL A 388 -26.09 -50.76 11.59
N HIS A 389 -26.33 -49.90 10.60
CA HIS A 389 -26.25 -50.31 9.20
C HIS A 389 -24.81 -50.69 8.82
N SER A 390 -24.60 -51.85 8.19
CA SER A 390 -23.27 -52.37 7.78
C SER A 390 -22.47 -51.46 6.85
N ASN A 391 -23.15 -50.57 6.12
CA ASN A 391 -22.51 -49.56 5.27
C ASN A 391 -22.11 -48.26 5.99
N ALA A 392 -22.55 -48.05 7.23
CA ALA A 392 -22.18 -46.86 8.01
C ALA A 392 -20.70 -46.94 8.43
N LEU A 393 -20.01 -45.80 8.37
CA LEU A 393 -18.63 -45.69 8.83
C LEU A 393 -18.63 -45.41 10.34
N PRO A 394 -17.71 -46.01 11.13
CA PRO A 394 -17.51 -45.64 12.53
C PRO A 394 -16.82 -44.27 12.60
N ASP A 395 -17.56 -43.21 12.25
CA ASP A 395 -17.08 -41.84 12.28
C ASP A 395 -17.15 -41.26 13.69
N ARG A 396 -16.60 -40.06 13.88
CA ARG A 396 -16.54 -39.42 15.19
C ARG A 396 -17.94 -39.14 15.78
N GLY A 397 -18.93 -38.89 14.92
CA GLY A 397 -20.32 -38.64 15.35
C GLY A 397 -20.96 -39.90 15.92
N THR A 398 -20.89 -40.99 15.17
CA THR A 398 -21.46 -42.29 15.54
C THR A 398 -20.82 -42.83 16.81
N LEU A 399 -19.49 -42.77 16.91
CA LEU A 399 -18.77 -43.21 18.11
C LEU A 399 -19.16 -42.41 19.37
N ARG A 400 -19.39 -41.10 19.25
CA ARG A 400 -19.89 -40.29 20.37
C ARG A 400 -21.29 -40.68 20.81
N LYS A 401 -22.18 -41.08 19.88
CA LYS A 401 -23.51 -41.59 20.22
C LYS A 401 -23.39 -42.91 20.99
N LEU A 402 -22.50 -43.80 20.55
CA LEU A 402 -22.24 -45.08 21.23
C LEU A 402 -21.65 -44.88 22.63
N ASP A 403 -20.69 -43.97 22.78
CA ASP A 403 -20.07 -43.65 24.07
C ASP A 403 -21.14 -43.17 25.08
N ARG A 404 -22.05 -42.29 24.64
CA ARG A 404 -23.19 -41.86 25.47
C ARG A 404 -24.12 -43.02 25.85
N ILE A 405 -24.46 -43.90 24.91
CA ILE A 405 -25.34 -45.04 25.22
C ILE A 405 -24.65 -46.00 26.19
N ALA A 406 -23.35 -46.28 25.98
CA ALA A 406 -22.56 -47.16 26.82
C ALA A 406 -22.40 -46.65 28.26
N GLU A 407 -22.29 -45.33 28.47
CA GLU A 407 -22.25 -44.72 29.80
C GLU A 407 -23.52 -44.96 30.62
N HIS A 408 -24.67 -45.00 29.94
CA HIS A 408 -25.99 -45.13 30.59
C HIS A 408 -26.54 -46.57 30.56
N ALA A 409 -26.01 -47.46 29.71
CA ALA A 409 -26.42 -48.87 29.63
C ALA A 409 -25.74 -49.73 30.71
N ALA A 410 -26.34 -49.77 31.91
CA ALA A 410 -25.78 -50.46 33.08
C ALA A 410 -25.46 -51.96 32.87
N ASP A 411 -26.30 -52.67 32.11
CA ASP A 411 -26.14 -54.11 31.82
C ASP A 411 -25.32 -54.38 30.53
N GLY A 412 -24.77 -53.32 29.92
CA GLY A 412 -23.88 -53.37 28.76
C GLY A 412 -24.56 -53.08 27.42
N LEU A 413 -23.72 -52.71 26.45
CA LEU A 413 -24.08 -52.39 25.07
C LEU A 413 -23.50 -53.44 24.12
N ILE A 414 -24.35 -53.95 23.23
CA ILE A 414 -23.98 -54.87 22.15
C ILE A 414 -24.41 -54.24 20.83
N ILE A 415 -23.56 -54.32 19.81
CA ILE A 415 -23.85 -53.81 18.47
C ILE A 415 -24.04 -54.97 17.51
N GLN A 416 -25.10 -54.88 16.70
CA GLN A 416 -25.34 -55.79 15.60
C GLN A 416 -25.26 -55.02 14.28
N LEU A 417 -24.40 -55.47 13.37
CA LEU A 417 -24.29 -54.87 12.03
C LEU A 417 -25.37 -55.46 11.12
N LEU A 418 -26.25 -54.61 10.62
CA LEU A 418 -27.36 -55.01 9.77
C LEU A 418 -26.95 -54.92 8.29
N GLY A 419 -26.92 -56.09 7.63
CA GLY A 419 -26.65 -56.24 6.21
C GLY A 419 -27.88 -56.06 5.34
N ASP A 420 -27.67 -55.66 4.08
CA ASP A 420 -28.66 -55.86 3.03
C ASP A 420 -28.74 -57.37 2.74
N GLY A 421 -29.75 -58.04 3.29
CA GLY A 421 -29.89 -59.50 3.23
C GLY A 421 -29.67 -60.09 1.82
N ILE A 422 -28.82 -61.13 1.75
CA ILE A 422 -28.63 -62.22 0.75
C ILE A 422 -28.59 -61.89 -0.77
N LEU A 423 -28.90 -60.69 -1.23
CA LEU A 423 -28.92 -60.34 -2.68
C LEU A 423 -27.66 -59.66 -3.20
N ALA A 424 -26.63 -59.45 -2.38
CA ALA A 424 -25.37 -58.81 -2.78
C ALA A 424 -24.19 -59.79 -2.99
N LYS A 425 -24.45 -61.08 -3.25
CA LYS A 425 -23.39 -62.09 -3.47
C LYS A 425 -22.68 -62.03 -4.84
N ASN A 426 -22.96 -61.05 -5.70
CA ASN A 426 -22.53 -61.08 -7.11
C ASN A 426 -21.46 -60.04 -7.53
N SER A 427 -20.66 -59.50 -6.61
CA SER A 427 -19.40 -58.86 -7.01
C SER A 427 -18.33 -59.00 -5.93
N GLY A 428 -17.16 -59.56 -6.28
CA GLY A 428 -16.04 -59.76 -5.34
C GLY A 428 -15.53 -58.46 -4.69
N GLN A 429 -15.86 -57.31 -5.26
CA GLN A 429 -15.52 -55.98 -4.74
C GLN A 429 -16.44 -55.53 -3.58
N THR A 430 -17.70 -56.00 -3.54
CA THR A 430 -18.65 -55.66 -2.47
C THR A 430 -18.34 -56.44 -1.20
N ILE A 431 -17.93 -57.71 -1.35
CA ILE A 431 -17.53 -58.58 -0.23
C ILE A 431 -16.26 -58.02 0.44
N ALA A 432 -15.25 -57.65 -0.35
CA ALA A 432 -14.01 -57.07 0.19
C ALA A 432 -14.24 -55.75 0.96
N ASN A 433 -15.17 -54.90 0.50
CA ASN A 433 -15.53 -53.66 1.19
C ASN A 433 -16.33 -53.91 2.47
N GLN A 434 -17.19 -54.94 2.50
CA GLN A 434 -17.92 -55.34 3.70
C GLN A 434 -16.97 -55.91 4.76
N ASP A 435 -16.02 -56.76 4.37
CA ASP A 435 -14.99 -57.29 5.28
C ASP A 435 -14.11 -56.18 5.86
N THR A 436 -13.74 -55.19 5.04
CA THR A 436 -12.96 -54.03 5.50
C THR A 436 -13.75 -53.18 6.51
N ARG A 437 -15.05 -52.94 6.26
CA ARG A 437 -15.92 -52.19 7.18
C ARG A 437 -16.15 -52.94 8.48
N TYR A 438 -16.33 -54.25 8.41
CA TYR A 438 -16.45 -55.10 9.58
C TYR A 438 -15.20 -54.99 10.48
N GLN A 439 -14.00 -55.05 9.88
CA GLN A 439 -12.73 -54.87 10.61
C GLN A 439 -12.61 -53.47 11.23
N GLN A 440 -13.07 -52.42 10.55
CA GLN A 440 -13.09 -51.05 11.08
C GLN A 440 -14.00 -50.95 12.31
N TRP A 441 -15.20 -51.53 12.25
CA TRP A 441 -16.12 -51.60 13.38
C TRP A 441 -15.56 -52.43 14.53
N GLN A 442 -15.01 -53.62 14.24
CA GLN A 442 -14.37 -54.47 15.25
C GLN A 442 -13.25 -53.73 15.98
N THR A 443 -12.41 -52.98 15.25
CA THR A 443 -11.32 -52.18 15.84
C THR A 443 -11.86 -51.04 16.71
N ALA A 444 -12.87 -50.31 16.23
CA ALA A 444 -13.44 -49.17 16.95
C ALA A 444 -14.20 -49.57 18.22
N LEU A 445 -14.83 -50.75 18.21
CA LEU A 445 -15.56 -51.32 19.35
C LEU A 445 -14.66 -52.03 20.35
N ALA A 446 -13.60 -52.71 19.88
CA ALA A 446 -12.58 -53.28 20.75
C ALA A 446 -11.92 -52.21 21.64
N ALA A 447 -11.67 -51.01 21.08
CA ALA A 447 -11.16 -49.88 21.86
C ALA A 447 -12.11 -49.41 22.98
N ARG A 448 -13.39 -49.78 22.93
CA ARG A 448 -14.46 -49.37 23.87
C ARG A 448 -14.99 -50.52 24.73
N ASN A 449 -14.47 -51.73 24.57
CA ASN A 449 -14.99 -52.98 25.16
C ASN A 449 -16.48 -53.24 24.84
N ILE A 450 -16.96 -52.81 23.66
CA ILE A 450 -18.32 -53.07 23.19
C ILE A 450 -18.32 -54.37 22.38
N GLY A 451 -19.30 -55.25 22.63
CA GLY A 451 -19.46 -56.50 21.88
C GLY A 451 -20.05 -56.25 20.48
N LEU A 452 -19.52 -56.96 19.49
CA LEU A 452 -20.04 -56.99 18.12
C LEU A 452 -20.66 -58.37 17.85
N VAL A 453 -21.89 -58.41 17.37
CA VAL A 453 -22.59 -59.65 16.99
C VAL A 453 -22.96 -59.60 15.52
N ASP A 454 -22.78 -60.74 14.85
CA ASP A 454 -23.11 -60.90 13.43
C ASP A 454 -24.59 -61.20 13.24
N SER A 455 -25.17 -60.61 12.19
CA SER A 455 -26.57 -60.81 11.79
C SER A 455 -26.84 -62.14 11.12
#